data_AF-A0A1P8UFM1-F1
#
_entry.id   AF-A0A1P8UFM1-F1
#
_cell.length_a   1.000
_cell.length_b   1.000
_cell.length_c   1.000
_cell.angle_alpha   90.00
_cell.angle_beta   90.00
_cell.angle_gamma   90.00
#
_symmetry.space_group_name_H-M   'P 1'
#
loop_
_entity.id
_entity.type
_entity.pdbx_description
1 polymer ?
#
loop_
_entity_poly.entity_id
_entity_poly.type
_entity_poly.pdbx_seq_one_letter_code
_entity_poly.pdbx_strand_id
1 'polypeptide(L)'
;MVKCGADKHNPSRLPRLYPKAPSIEQQQPYYPASGVLGFLRRALTRDIMRHLPAQSMPGETYYLLAAGGAEAFAGGTVDVGALQKLRGTNPVESAFGSFRIGSRFGAGNLYPLDRNIVPPFVGGVRVNDAVRTPEIISQFDENSRRRIEARLFLDRTHSSNKKEIDKQIKELKKEIDAAKKAGNDELASVKLTAVREAENSKKTGHTPIQNLYMGYEYFPAGTAFEHRMSLYGASQNELAVVLAALRAGASMPRLGGHWHHDCGWVHMHYQVKVKPVHDYNPATLVGSVVMSDSEGFVLEENGGSTLLSDALASYDMQAERGFPEWPGVRENSELKMLDVAVGGTED
;
A
#
# COMPACT_ATOMS: atom_id res chain seq x y z
N MET A 1 -12.54 -1.52 -13.52
CA MET A 1 -12.16 -2.62 -12.60
C MET A 1 -11.01 -3.39 -13.24
N VAL A 2 -9.76 -3.02 -12.93
CA VAL A 2 -8.58 -3.73 -13.45
C VAL A 2 -8.48 -5.02 -12.65
N LYS A 3 -8.66 -6.16 -13.32
CA LYS A 3 -8.40 -7.47 -12.71
C LYS A 3 -6.90 -7.53 -12.38
N CYS A 4 -6.55 -7.38 -11.11
CA CYS A 4 -5.26 -7.82 -10.59
C CYS A 4 -5.23 -9.35 -10.65
N GLY A 5 -4.89 -9.89 -11.84
CA GLY A 5 -4.50 -11.28 -11.97
C GLY A 5 -3.22 -11.48 -11.19
N ALA A 6 -3.26 -12.31 -10.15
CA ALA A 6 -2.07 -12.79 -9.46
C ALA A 6 -1.29 -13.69 -10.42
N ASP A 7 -0.43 -13.10 -11.26
CA ASP A 7 0.60 -13.83 -11.99
C ASP A 7 1.61 -14.37 -10.97
N LYS A 8 1.44 -15.65 -10.62
CA LYS A 8 2.18 -16.32 -9.53
C LYS A 8 3.70 -16.43 -9.73
N HIS A 9 4.28 -15.89 -10.81
CA HIS A 9 5.72 -15.97 -11.10
C HIS A 9 6.37 -14.67 -11.60
N ASN A 10 5.73 -13.50 -11.47
CA ASN A 10 6.35 -12.24 -11.91
C ASN A 10 7.09 -11.56 -10.74
N PRO A 11 8.39 -11.20 -10.86
CA PRO A 11 9.06 -10.34 -9.89
C PRO A 11 8.21 -9.11 -9.56
N SER A 12 8.31 -8.61 -8.32
CA SER A 12 7.62 -7.38 -7.91
C SER A 12 8.23 -6.18 -8.63
N ARG A 13 7.75 -5.92 -9.84
CA ARG A 13 8.14 -4.77 -10.65
C ARG A 13 7.51 -3.49 -10.11
N LEU A 14 8.17 -2.36 -10.35
CA LEU A 14 7.57 -1.06 -10.08
C LEU A 14 6.34 -0.87 -10.97
N PRO A 15 5.30 -0.16 -10.49
CA PRO A 15 4.18 0.25 -11.33
C PRO A 15 4.66 1.04 -12.55
N ARG A 16 4.06 0.76 -13.71
CA ARG A 16 4.39 1.40 -14.99
C ARG A 16 3.14 1.97 -15.62
N LEU A 17 3.27 3.14 -16.25
CA LEU A 17 2.23 3.64 -17.14
C LEU A 17 2.34 2.89 -18.48
N TYR A 18 1.23 2.30 -18.93
CA TYR A 18 1.13 1.70 -20.24
C TYR A 18 0.53 2.72 -21.21
N PRO A 19 1.30 3.32 -22.14
CA PRO A 19 0.69 3.92 -23.31
C PRO A 19 -0.01 2.81 -24.13
N LYS A 20 -1.12 3.14 -24.77
CA LYS A 20 -2.00 2.22 -25.52
C LYS A 20 -1.32 1.52 -26.74
N ALA A 21 -0.01 1.70 -27.00
CA ALA A 21 0.76 0.99 -28.03
C ALA A 21 2.26 0.94 -27.64
N PRO A 22 3.02 -0.15 -27.88
CA PRO A 22 4.16 -0.50 -27.02
C PRO A 22 5.56 -0.32 -27.66
N SER A 23 6.49 0.24 -26.89
CA SER A 23 7.81 -0.38 -26.68
C SER A 23 8.10 -0.46 -25.18
N ILE A 24 8.85 -1.48 -24.73
CA ILE A 24 9.23 -1.66 -23.31
C ILE A 24 10.04 -0.45 -22.80
N GLU A 25 10.77 0.22 -23.69
CA GLU A 25 11.55 1.43 -23.43
C GLU A 25 10.70 2.67 -23.12
N GLN A 26 9.39 2.66 -23.44
CA GLN A 26 8.48 3.77 -23.17
C GLN A 26 7.69 3.61 -21.86
N GLN A 27 7.87 2.50 -21.14
CA GLN A 27 7.14 2.23 -19.89
C GLN A 27 7.85 2.84 -18.69
N GLN A 28 7.46 4.06 -18.34
CA GLN A 28 8.07 4.79 -17.23
C GLN A 28 7.61 4.24 -15.87
N PRO A 29 8.57 3.85 -15.00
CA PRO A 29 8.28 3.48 -13.63
C PRO A 29 7.84 4.72 -12.85
N TYR A 30 6.89 4.55 -11.93
CA TYR A 30 6.48 5.62 -11.02
C TYR A 30 6.17 5.06 -9.64
N TYR A 31 6.26 5.91 -8.61
CA TYR A 31 5.75 5.55 -7.29
C TYR A 31 4.30 6.03 -7.16
N PRO A 32 3.34 5.15 -6.84
CA PRO A 32 1.93 5.50 -6.86
C PRO A 32 1.55 6.45 -5.72
N ALA A 33 0.67 7.40 -6.01
CA ALA A 33 0.10 8.35 -5.04
C ALA A 33 -0.49 7.67 -3.81
N SER A 34 -1.13 6.51 -4.00
CA SER A 34 -1.72 5.72 -2.92
C SER A 34 -0.69 5.24 -1.89
N GLY A 35 0.56 5.03 -2.31
CA GLY A 35 1.66 4.72 -1.40
C GLY A 35 2.00 5.89 -0.47
N VAL A 36 2.05 7.11 -1.01
CA VAL A 36 2.30 8.34 -0.22
C VAL A 36 1.14 8.63 0.72
N LEU A 37 -0.09 8.59 0.22
CA LEU A 37 -1.28 8.80 1.04
C LEU A 37 -1.36 7.77 2.17
N GLY A 38 -1.12 6.50 1.86
CA GLY A 38 -1.09 5.44 2.86
C GLY A 38 0.02 5.62 3.89
N PHE A 39 1.21 6.09 3.48
CA PHE A 39 2.31 6.43 4.39
C PHE A 39 1.91 7.55 5.36
N LEU A 40 1.44 8.69 4.85
CA LEU A 40 1.07 9.86 5.66
C LEU A 40 -0.09 9.54 6.60
N ARG A 41 -1.13 8.87 6.08
CA ARG A 41 -2.28 8.43 6.86
C ARG A 41 -1.86 7.54 8.03
N ARG A 42 -1.04 6.52 7.78
CA ARG A 42 -0.55 5.62 8.85
C ARG A 42 0.36 6.33 9.85
N ALA A 43 1.17 7.28 9.39
CA ALA A 43 2.02 8.08 10.28
C ALA A 43 1.15 8.91 11.24
N LEU A 44 0.15 9.62 10.70
CA LEU A 44 -0.81 10.37 11.48
C LEU A 44 -1.59 9.49 12.47
N THR A 45 -2.13 8.34 12.03
CA THR A 45 -2.90 7.47 12.92
C THR A 45 -2.05 7.01 14.11
N ARG A 46 -0.79 6.62 13.88
CA ARG A 46 0.13 6.26 14.96
C ARG A 46 0.42 7.44 15.89
N ASP A 47 0.53 8.65 15.35
CA ASP A 47 0.72 9.87 16.13
C ASP A 47 -0.47 10.14 17.05
N ILE A 48 -1.69 10.14 16.50
CA ILE A 48 -2.94 10.25 17.26
C ILE A 48 -2.98 9.22 18.39
N MET A 49 -2.65 7.95 18.12
CA MET A 49 -2.64 6.90 19.14
C MET A 49 -1.68 7.16 20.30
N ARG A 50 -0.58 7.90 20.10
CA ARG A 50 0.35 8.24 21.19
C ARG A 50 -0.23 9.27 22.16
N HIS A 51 -1.18 10.08 21.69
CA HIS A 51 -1.85 11.13 22.47
C HIS A 51 -3.15 10.65 23.11
N LEU A 52 -3.60 9.45 22.77
CA LEU A 52 -4.79 8.84 23.35
C LEU A 52 -4.42 7.94 24.53
N PRO A 53 -5.29 7.83 25.56
CA PRO A 53 -5.12 6.85 26.62
C PRO A 53 -5.01 5.42 26.05
N ALA A 54 -4.25 4.56 26.73
CA ALA A 54 -4.13 3.17 26.33
C ALA A 54 -5.53 2.52 26.21
N GLN A 55 -5.72 1.72 25.16
CA GLN A 55 -6.98 1.02 24.86
C GLN A 55 -8.19 1.92 24.53
N SER A 56 -8.01 3.23 24.32
CA SER A 56 -9.13 4.11 23.99
C SER A 56 -9.50 4.13 22.50
N MET A 57 -8.69 3.54 21.62
CA MET A 57 -8.99 3.44 20.18
C MET A 57 -9.48 2.02 19.84
N PRO A 58 -10.75 1.86 19.41
CA PRO A 58 -11.24 0.60 18.87
C PRO A 58 -10.44 0.13 17.65
N GLY A 59 -10.30 -1.19 17.46
CA GLY A 59 -9.54 -1.75 16.34
C GLY A 59 -10.13 -1.38 14.97
N GLU A 60 -11.45 -1.31 14.86
CA GLU A 60 -12.17 -0.89 13.66
C GLU A 60 -11.88 0.58 13.33
N THR A 61 -11.86 1.46 14.34
CA THR A 61 -11.47 2.87 14.17
C THR A 61 -10.03 2.99 13.70
N TYR A 62 -9.13 2.16 14.23
CA TYR A 62 -7.76 2.10 13.73
C TYR A 62 -7.69 1.74 12.24
N TYR A 63 -8.39 0.69 11.80
CA TYR A 63 -8.39 0.31 10.38
C TYR A 63 -9.09 1.37 9.49
N LEU A 64 -10.15 2.00 9.99
CA LEU A 64 -10.82 3.10 9.30
C LEU A 64 -9.84 4.26 9.05
N LEU A 65 -9.15 4.69 10.11
CA LEU A 65 -8.22 5.82 10.04
C LEU A 65 -6.91 5.48 9.32
N ALA A 66 -6.35 4.27 9.49
CA ALA A 66 -5.05 3.88 8.94
C ALA A 66 -5.12 3.34 7.51
N ALA A 67 -6.16 2.56 7.19
CA ALA A 67 -6.34 1.92 5.89
C ALA A 67 -7.38 2.62 5.01
N GLY A 68 -8.31 3.38 5.59
CA GLY A 68 -9.41 4.03 4.87
C GLY A 68 -10.70 3.22 4.79
N GLY A 69 -10.81 2.14 5.58
CA GLY A 69 -11.96 1.22 5.57
C GLY A 69 -11.85 0.08 4.54
N ALA A 70 -12.43 -1.08 4.88
CA ALA A 70 -12.39 -2.31 4.07
C ALA A 70 -13.77 -2.87 3.70
N GLU A 71 -14.86 -2.23 4.09
CA GLU A 71 -16.21 -2.70 3.73
C GLU A 71 -16.65 -2.13 2.39
N ALA A 72 -17.20 -3.02 1.55
CA ALA A 72 -17.81 -2.66 0.29
C ALA A 72 -18.94 -1.65 0.55
N PHE A 73 -19.02 -0.60 -0.28
CA PHE A 73 -20.20 0.25 -0.34
C PHE A 73 -21.43 -0.62 -0.57
N ALA A 74 -22.22 -0.87 0.47
CA ALA A 74 -23.61 -1.27 0.30
C ALA A 74 -24.30 -0.06 -0.33
N GLY A 75 -24.77 -0.19 -1.58
CA GLY A 75 -25.29 0.90 -2.38
C GLY A 75 -26.58 1.52 -1.82
N GLY A 76 -26.45 2.34 -0.78
CA GLY A 76 -27.54 3.10 -0.16
C GLY A 76 -27.54 4.57 -0.57
N THR A 77 -28.66 5.24 -0.26
CA THR A 77 -28.84 6.68 -0.44
C THR A 77 -27.88 7.45 0.47
N VAL A 78 -27.08 8.34 -0.12
CA VAL A 78 -26.09 9.14 0.62
C VAL A 78 -26.77 10.36 1.23
N ASP A 79 -26.84 10.44 2.56
CA ASP A 79 -27.28 11.65 3.27
C ASP A 79 -26.16 12.71 3.27
N VAL A 80 -26.36 13.77 2.49
CA VAL A 80 -25.41 14.89 2.36
C VAL A 80 -25.23 15.63 3.69
N GLY A 81 -26.27 15.75 4.52
CA GLY A 81 -26.20 16.42 5.82
C GLY A 81 -25.35 15.64 6.82
N ALA A 82 -25.52 14.32 6.86
CA ALA A 82 -24.68 13.42 7.65
C ALA A 82 -23.20 13.50 7.22
N LEU A 83 -22.92 13.53 5.91
CA LEU A 83 -21.55 13.69 5.41
C LEU A 83 -20.93 15.05 5.81
N GLN A 84 -21.69 16.15 5.77
CA GLN A 84 -21.18 17.46 6.20
C GLN A 84 -20.87 17.47 7.70
N LYS A 85 -21.73 16.87 8.52
CA LYS A 85 -21.51 16.74 9.96
C LYS A 85 -20.25 15.91 10.25
N LEU A 86 -20.07 14.77 9.55
CA LEU A 86 -18.88 13.93 9.69
C LEU A 86 -17.59 14.70 9.37
N ARG A 87 -17.59 15.55 8.34
CA ARG A 87 -16.43 16.38 8.01
C ARG A 87 -16.07 17.36 9.12
N GLY A 88 -17.07 17.91 9.80
CA GLY A 88 -16.88 18.82 10.93
C GLY A 88 -16.39 18.13 12.20
N THR A 89 -16.84 16.90 12.47
CA THR A 89 -16.51 16.16 13.70
C THR A 89 -15.29 15.24 13.58
N ASN A 90 -14.87 14.90 12.36
CA ASN A 90 -13.70 14.07 12.09
C ASN A 90 -12.85 14.67 10.95
N PRO A 91 -11.94 15.61 11.25
CA PRO A 91 -11.08 16.22 10.23
C PRO A 91 -10.09 15.22 9.61
N VAL A 92 -9.82 14.09 10.27
CA VAL A 92 -8.97 13.01 9.71
C VAL A 92 -9.69 12.31 8.56
N GLU A 93 -10.92 11.85 8.77
CA GLU A 93 -11.75 11.29 7.69
C GLU A 93 -12.10 12.32 6.64
N SER A 94 -12.29 13.59 7.02
CA SER A 94 -12.56 14.64 6.03
C SER A 94 -11.36 14.86 5.09
N ALA A 95 -10.16 14.98 5.68
CA ALA A 95 -8.93 15.21 4.94
C ALA A 95 -8.57 13.99 4.11
N PHE A 96 -8.39 12.81 4.74
CA PHE A 96 -7.88 11.63 4.06
C PHE A 96 -8.96 10.77 3.40
N GLY A 97 -10.23 10.91 3.75
CA GLY A 97 -11.32 10.06 3.27
C GLY A 97 -11.39 8.70 3.99
N SER A 98 -12.55 8.07 3.85
CA SER A 98 -12.86 6.72 4.30
C SER A 98 -13.83 6.05 3.32
N PHE A 99 -14.29 4.83 3.61
CA PHE A 99 -15.35 4.20 2.84
C PHE A 99 -16.67 4.99 2.89
N ARG A 100 -16.87 5.88 3.88
CA ARG A 100 -18.10 6.68 4.00
C ARG A 100 -18.01 7.98 3.21
N ILE A 101 -16.80 8.53 3.06
CA ILE A 101 -16.62 9.88 2.53
C ILE A 101 -15.34 10.02 1.70
N GLY A 102 -15.47 10.70 0.56
CA GLY A 102 -14.33 11.00 -0.31
C GLY A 102 -13.31 11.92 0.34
N SER A 103 -12.03 11.67 0.05
CA SER A 103 -10.90 12.48 0.52
C SER A 103 -10.92 13.91 -0.03
N ARG A 104 -10.61 14.91 0.80
CA ARG A 104 -10.29 16.29 0.33
C ARG A 104 -8.81 16.47 0.05
N PHE A 105 -7.97 15.59 0.59
CA PHE A 105 -6.54 15.54 0.38
C PHE A 105 -6.20 14.57 -0.75
N GLY A 106 -5.42 15.03 -1.71
CA GLY A 106 -4.94 14.25 -2.84
C GLY A 106 -3.43 14.36 -2.98
N ALA A 107 -2.81 13.30 -3.49
CA ALA A 107 -1.41 13.27 -3.87
C ALA A 107 -1.29 12.86 -5.33
N GLY A 108 -0.30 13.40 -6.03
CA GLY A 108 0.09 12.96 -7.36
C GLY A 108 0.91 11.67 -7.30
N ASN A 109 1.03 11.00 -8.43
CA ASN A 109 2.06 9.98 -8.57
C ASN A 109 3.44 10.66 -8.59
N LEU A 110 4.45 10.00 -8.04
CA LEU A 110 5.83 10.48 -8.12
C LEU A 110 6.45 9.94 -9.40
N TYR A 111 6.69 10.85 -10.33
CA TYR A 111 7.40 10.55 -11.56
C TYR A 111 8.86 10.97 -11.40
N PRO A 112 9.83 10.10 -11.72
CA PRO A 112 11.21 10.50 -11.71
C PRO A 112 11.45 11.66 -12.68
N LEU A 113 12.26 12.62 -12.27
CA LEU A 113 12.65 13.74 -13.13
C LEU A 113 13.47 13.24 -14.33
N ASP A 114 14.37 12.29 -14.08
CA ASP A 114 15.06 11.56 -15.15
C ASP A 114 14.14 10.47 -15.72
N ARG A 115 13.73 10.67 -16.97
CA ARG A 115 12.83 9.80 -17.71
C ARG A 115 13.50 8.53 -18.24
N ASN A 116 14.82 8.43 -18.16
CA ASN A 116 15.62 7.32 -18.67
C ASN A 116 16.10 6.36 -17.56
N ILE A 117 15.57 6.51 -16.34
CA ILE A 117 15.92 5.61 -15.24
C ILE A 117 15.55 4.18 -15.58
N VAL A 118 16.54 3.29 -15.47
CA VAL A 118 16.36 1.85 -15.51
C VAL A 118 16.33 1.34 -14.06
N PRO A 119 15.16 0.94 -13.53
CA PRO A 119 15.08 0.41 -12.17
C PRO A 119 15.97 -0.82 -12.01
N PRO A 120 16.91 -0.83 -11.06
CA PRO A 120 17.64 -2.03 -10.74
C PRO A 120 16.69 -3.10 -10.19
N PHE A 121 17.03 -4.35 -10.42
CA PHE A 121 16.30 -5.51 -9.93
C PHE A 121 17.17 -6.27 -8.93
N VAL A 122 16.69 -6.44 -7.70
CA VAL A 122 17.31 -7.31 -6.70
C VAL A 122 16.56 -8.63 -6.70
N GLY A 123 17.23 -9.72 -7.06
CA GLY A 123 16.73 -11.08 -6.96
C GLY A 123 17.68 -11.98 -6.18
N GLY A 124 17.27 -13.21 -5.88
CA GLY A 124 18.15 -14.17 -5.24
C GLY A 124 17.49 -15.51 -4.91
N VAL A 125 18.27 -16.40 -4.33
CA VAL A 125 17.76 -17.64 -3.73
C VAL A 125 18.15 -17.61 -2.26
N ARG A 126 17.18 -17.80 -1.37
CA ARG A 126 17.52 -18.11 0.03
C ARG A 126 18.08 -19.52 0.05
N VAL A 127 19.40 -19.63 0.06
CA VAL A 127 20.08 -20.92 0.11
C VAL A 127 20.02 -21.44 1.54
N ASN A 128 19.64 -22.71 1.69
CA ASN A 128 19.64 -23.41 2.98
C ASN A 128 21.08 -23.45 3.55
N ASP A 129 21.26 -23.04 4.81
CA ASP A 129 22.57 -23.03 5.47
C ASP A 129 23.22 -24.41 5.54
N ALA A 130 22.43 -25.50 5.67
CA ALA A 130 22.95 -26.87 5.61
C ALA A 130 23.52 -27.23 4.22
N VAL A 131 23.10 -26.52 3.17
CA VAL A 131 23.66 -26.64 1.80
C VAL A 131 24.84 -25.70 1.60
N ARG A 132 24.77 -24.49 2.17
CA ARG A 132 25.82 -23.46 2.04
C ARG A 132 27.06 -23.77 2.90
N THR A 133 26.84 -24.37 4.05
CA THR A 133 27.86 -24.67 5.07
C THR A 133 27.59 -26.07 5.62
N PRO A 134 27.95 -27.13 4.88
CA PRO A 134 27.66 -28.52 5.26
C PRO A 134 28.25 -28.92 6.63
N GLU A 135 29.33 -28.26 7.06
CA GLU A 135 30.01 -28.49 8.33
C GLU A 135 29.12 -28.16 9.53
N ILE A 136 28.09 -27.33 9.36
CA ILE A 136 27.13 -27.06 10.44
C ILE A 136 26.32 -28.31 10.80
N ILE A 137 26.15 -29.24 9.86
CA ILE A 137 25.41 -30.49 10.06
C ILE A 137 26.11 -31.39 11.08
N SER A 138 27.44 -31.37 11.15
CA SER A 138 28.20 -32.19 12.12
C SER A 138 28.08 -31.69 13.56
N GLN A 139 27.47 -30.51 13.80
CA GLN A 139 27.22 -30.00 15.14
C GLN A 139 25.91 -30.53 15.75
N PHE A 140 25.06 -31.18 14.95
CA PHE A 140 23.80 -31.76 15.41
C PHE A 140 23.98 -33.20 15.89
N ASP A 141 23.10 -33.65 16.80
CA ASP A 141 23.01 -35.07 17.16
C ASP A 141 22.57 -35.93 15.96
N GLU A 142 22.87 -37.22 16.01
CA GLU A 142 22.64 -38.16 14.91
C GLU A 142 21.17 -38.24 14.47
N ASN A 143 20.20 -38.09 15.39
CA ASN A 143 18.79 -38.10 15.02
C ASN A 143 18.39 -36.83 14.27
N SER A 144 18.87 -35.68 14.73
CA SER A 144 18.65 -34.39 14.06
C SER A 144 19.31 -34.35 12.67
N ARG A 145 20.53 -34.87 12.53
CA ARG A 145 21.24 -35.00 11.25
C ARG A 145 20.43 -35.79 10.23
N ARG A 146 19.94 -36.98 10.60
CA ARG A 146 19.09 -37.81 9.72
C ARG A 146 17.82 -37.11 9.27
N ARG A 147 17.18 -36.33 10.16
CA ARG A 147 15.97 -35.55 9.81
C ARG A 147 16.30 -34.45 8.79
N ILE A 148 17.41 -33.75 8.96
CA ILE A 148 17.86 -32.69 8.04
C ILE A 148 18.17 -33.29 6.66
N GLU A 149 18.94 -34.39 6.62
CA GLU A 149 19.28 -35.10 5.37
C GLU A 149 18.03 -35.62 4.64
N ALA A 150 17.11 -36.27 5.35
CA ALA A 150 15.85 -36.75 4.80
C ALA A 150 15.02 -35.60 4.21
N ARG A 151 15.02 -34.44 4.87
CA ARG A 151 14.30 -33.27 4.38
C ARG A 151 14.96 -32.65 3.15
N LEU A 152 16.29 -32.54 3.11
CA LEU A 152 17.02 -32.08 1.92
C LEU A 152 16.78 -32.99 0.71
N PHE A 153 16.70 -34.31 0.93
CA PHE A 153 16.36 -35.27 -0.11
C PHE A 153 14.93 -35.11 -0.64
N LEU A 154 13.96 -34.94 0.27
CA LEU A 154 12.56 -34.65 -0.07
C LEU A 154 12.46 -33.37 -0.92
N ASP A 155 13.10 -32.28 -0.49
CA ASP A 155 13.09 -31.00 -1.21
C ASP A 155 13.65 -31.14 -2.64
N ARG A 156 14.75 -31.88 -2.83
CA ARG A 156 15.33 -32.15 -4.17
C ARG A 156 14.36 -32.93 -5.05
N THR A 157 13.77 -33.98 -4.51
CA THR A 157 12.81 -34.84 -5.22
C THR A 157 11.54 -34.08 -5.59
N HIS A 158 11.02 -33.26 -4.68
CA HIS A 158 9.88 -32.38 -4.96
C HIS A 158 10.20 -31.36 -6.05
N SER A 159 11.41 -30.80 -6.06
CA SER A 159 11.84 -29.86 -7.10
C SER A 159 11.93 -30.51 -8.49
N SER A 160 12.48 -31.72 -8.60
CA SER A 160 12.51 -32.45 -9.89
C SER A 160 11.11 -32.82 -10.36
N ASN A 161 10.27 -33.35 -9.47
CA ASN A 161 8.90 -33.75 -9.80
C ASN A 161 8.06 -32.55 -10.24
N LYS A 162 8.21 -31.41 -9.57
CA LYS A 162 7.51 -30.17 -9.96
C LYS A 162 7.89 -29.71 -11.37
N LYS A 163 9.18 -29.76 -11.73
CA LYS A 163 9.64 -29.40 -13.09
C LYS A 163 9.04 -30.31 -14.15
N GLU A 164 8.94 -31.61 -13.88
CA GLU A 164 8.33 -32.57 -14.82
C GLU A 164 6.83 -32.31 -14.99
N ILE A 165 6.11 -32.06 -13.89
CA ILE A 165 4.68 -31.70 -13.94
C ILE A 165 4.47 -30.37 -14.68
N ASP A 166 5.34 -29.38 -14.48
CA ASP A 166 5.30 -28.10 -15.21
C ASP A 166 5.49 -28.29 -16.72
N LYS A 167 6.38 -29.21 -17.12
CA LYS A 167 6.59 -29.59 -18.52
C LYS A 167 5.35 -30.25 -19.13
N GLN A 168 4.77 -31.22 -18.43
CA GLN A 168 3.53 -31.91 -18.85
C GLN A 168 2.37 -30.93 -19.03
N ILE A 169 2.17 -29.99 -18.10
CA ILE A 169 1.12 -28.96 -18.21
C ILE A 169 1.37 -28.06 -19.43
N LYS A 170 2.62 -27.69 -19.70
CA LYS A 170 2.97 -26.86 -20.87
C LYS A 170 2.68 -27.59 -22.18
N GLU A 171 2.97 -28.89 -22.25
CA GLU A 171 2.67 -29.74 -23.41
C GLU A 171 1.15 -29.88 -23.60
N LEU A 172 0.40 -30.22 -22.55
CA LEU A 172 -1.06 -30.30 -22.59
C LEU A 172 -1.71 -28.98 -23.02
N LYS A 173 -1.21 -27.83 -22.56
CA LYS A 173 -1.71 -26.51 -22.99
C LYS A 173 -1.51 -26.27 -24.49
N LYS A 174 -0.34 -26.63 -25.03
CA LYS A 174 -0.10 -26.54 -26.49
C LYS A 174 -1.05 -27.44 -27.27
N GLU A 175 -1.32 -28.64 -26.76
CA GLU A 175 -2.22 -29.58 -27.40
C GLU A 175 -3.69 -29.13 -27.34
N ILE A 176 -4.12 -28.46 -26.27
CA ILE A 176 -5.43 -27.81 -26.16
C ILE A 176 -5.56 -26.71 -27.22
N ASP A 177 -4.54 -25.86 -27.36
CA ASP A 177 -4.55 -24.79 -28.36
C ASP A 177 -4.58 -25.35 -29.79
N ALA A 178 -3.89 -26.46 -30.04
CA ALA A 178 -3.95 -27.16 -31.32
C ALA A 178 -5.33 -27.80 -31.59
N ALA A 179 -5.92 -28.45 -30.58
CA ALA A 179 -7.25 -29.06 -30.69
C ALA A 179 -8.35 -28.02 -30.94
N LYS A 180 -8.29 -26.86 -30.27
CA LYS A 180 -9.21 -25.73 -30.51
C LYS A 180 -9.08 -25.17 -31.92
N LYS A 181 -7.85 -25.03 -32.44
CA LYS A 181 -7.62 -24.60 -33.82
C LYS A 181 -8.14 -25.61 -34.85
N ALA A 182 -8.16 -26.90 -34.50
CA ALA A 182 -8.71 -27.96 -35.32
C ALA A 182 -10.23 -28.16 -35.15
N GLY A 183 -10.90 -27.35 -34.31
CA GLY A 183 -12.35 -27.46 -34.06
C GLY A 183 -12.77 -28.70 -33.26
N ASN A 184 -11.83 -29.35 -32.55
CA ASN A 184 -12.11 -30.53 -31.74
C ASN A 184 -12.24 -30.14 -30.25
N ASP A 185 -13.41 -29.59 -29.91
CA ASP A 185 -13.71 -29.10 -28.56
C ASP A 185 -13.78 -30.21 -27.51
N GLU A 186 -14.16 -31.43 -27.90
CA GLU A 186 -14.23 -32.58 -27.01
C GLU A 186 -12.82 -32.99 -26.56
N LEU A 187 -11.86 -33.09 -27.47
CA LEU A 187 -10.45 -33.34 -27.15
C LEU A 187 -9.84 -32.21 -26.30
N ALA A 188 -10.21 -30.96 -26.57
CA ALA A 188 -9.75 -29.82 -25.78
C ALA A 188 -10.29 -29.89 -24.33
N SER A 189 -11.53 -30.33 -24.14
CA SER A 189 -12.15 -30.49 -22.81
C SER A 189 -11.50 -31.59 -21.98
N VAL A 190 -11.20 -32.76 -22.58
CA VAL A 190 -10.54 -33.89 -21.92
C VAL A 190 -9.15 -33.50 -21.43
N LYS A 191 -8.38 -32.81 -22.28
CA LYS A 191 -7.04 -32.33 -21.92
C LYS A 191 -7.07 -31.22 -20.87
N LEU A 192 -8.11 -30.40 -20.85
CA LEU A 192 -8.30 -29.40 -19.80
C LEU A 192 -8.49 -30.05 -18.43
N THR A 193 -9.21 -31.19 -18.36
CA THR A 193 -9.35 -31.98 -17.13
C THR A 193 -8.00 -32.55 -16.68
N ALA A 194 -7.20 -33.10 -17.60
CA ALA A 194 -5.86 -33.58 -17.30
C ALA A 194 -4.92 -32.47 -16.77
N VAL A 195 -5.03 -31.24 -17.30
CA VAL A 195 -4.30 -30.07 -16.78
C VAL A 195 -4.73 -29.77 -15.33
N ARG A 196 -6.03 -29.82 -15.01
CA ARG A 196 -6.53 -29.57 -13.65
C ARG A 196 -6.05 -30.65 -12.66
N GLU A 197 -6.00 -31.91 -13.08
CA GLU A 197 -5.46 -33.01 -12.28
C GLU A 197 -3.97 -32.84 -12.01
N ALA A 198 -3.19 -32.50 -13.04
CA ALA A 198 -1.76 -32.19 -12.91
C ALA A 198 -1.51 -30.92 -12.06
N GLU A 199 -2.40 -29.92 -12.10
CA GLU A 199 -2.31 -28.75 -11.22
C GLU A 199 -2.68 -29.08 -9.76
N ASN A 200 -3.60 -30.02 -9.54
CA ASN A 200 -3.94 -30.49 -8.20
C ASN A 200 -2.85 -31.38 -7.60
N SER A 201 -2.14 -32.19 -8.40
CA SER A 201 -1.02 -33.00 -7.92
C SER A 201 0.17 -32.15 -7.44
N LYS A 202 0.30 -30.90 -7.89
CA LYS A 202 1.26 -29.93 -7.34
C LYS A 202 0.96 -29.49 -5.91
N LYS A 203 -0.27 -29.63 -5.44
CA LYS A 203 -0.71 -29.18 -4.11
C LYS A 203 -0.37 -30.19 -3.00
N THR A 204 0.71 -30.96 -3.13
CA THR A 204 1.25 -31.71 -2.00
C THR A 204 1.64 -30.73 -0.90
N GLY A 205 1.22 -30.98 0.35
CA GLY A 205 1.47 -30.12 1.54
C GLY A 205 2.94 -29.94 1.95
N HIS A 206 3.88 -30.19 1.04
CA HIS A 206 5.29 -30.00 1.22
C HIS A 206 5.67 -28.54 0.91
N THR A 207 6.10 -27.80 1.95
CA THR A 207 6.70 -26.48 1.79
C THR A 207 8.21 -26.63 1.65
N PRO A 208 8.80 -26.36 0.47
CA PRO A 208 10.26 -26.48 0.29
C PRO A 208 11.00 -25.56 1.26
N ILE A 209 12.16 -26.00 1.76
CA ILE A 209 13.01 -25.17 2.64
C ILE A 209 13.59 -23.98 1.87
N GLN A 210 13.97 -24.20 0.61
CA GLN A 210 14.45 -23.14 -0.26
C GLN A 210 13.27 -22.46 -0.98
N ASN A 211 12.85 -21.33 -0.42
CA ASN A 211 11.95 -20.42 -1.12
C ASN A 211 12.74 -19.49 -2.04
N LEU A 212 12.36 -19.48 -3.32
CA LEU A 212 12.86 -18.52 -4.30
C LEU A 212 12.56 -17.10 -3.78
N TYR A 213 13.59 -16.27 -3.71
CA TYR A 213 13.40 -14.86 -3.45
C TYR A 213 13.01 -14.21 -4.78
N MET A 214 11.70 -13.97 -4.94
CA MET A 214 11.11 -13.48 -6.20
C MET A 214 11.69 -12.14 -6.67
N GLY A 215 12.38 -11.43 -5.78
CA GLY A 215 13.03 -10.17 -6.07
C GLY A 215 12.08 -9.02 -6.30
N TYR A 216 12.63 -7.81 -6.37
CA TYR A 216 11.86 -6.60 -6.60
C TYR A 216 12.69 -5.54 -7.35
N GLU A 217 11.98 -4.69 -8.09
CA GLU A 217 12.55 -3.45 -8.65
C GLU A 217 12.48 -2.32 -7.62
N TYR A 218 13.45 -1.42 -7.66
CA TYR A 218 13.47 -0.23 -6.82
C TYR A 218 14.02 0.97 -7.61
N PHE A 219 13.77 2.17 -7.10
CA PHE A 219 14.40 3.38 -7.64
C PHE A 219 15.82 3.50 -7.08
N PRO A 220 16.85 3.76 -7.91
CA PRO A 220 18.20 4.03 -7.42
C PRO A 220 18.22 5.15 -6.39
N ALA A 221 19.15 5.07 -5.43
CA ALA A 221 19.38 6.15 -4.48
C ALA A 221 19.72 7.46 -5.21
N GLY A 222 19.21 8.58 -4.71
CA GLY A 222 19.37 9.89 -5.35
C GLY A 222 18.38 10.17 -6.49
N THR A 223 17.45 9.26 -6.79
CA THR A 223 16.37 9.55 -7.75
C THR A 223 15.51 10.71 -7.24
N ALA A 224 15.47 11.80 -7.99
CA ALA A 224 14.61 12.95 -7.72
C ALA A 224 13.26 12.79 -8.43
N PHE A 225 12.19 13.25 -7.79
CA PHE A 225 10.82 13.12 -8.28
C PHE A 225 10.12 14.47 -8.30
N GLU A 226 9.26 14.68 -9.30
CA GLU A 226 8.24 15.72 -9.24
C GLU A 226 7.01 15.19 -8.51
N HIS A 227 6.52 15.93 -7.52
CA HIS A 227 5.36 15.53 -6.75
C HIS A 227 4.54 16.75 -6.33
N ARG A 228 3.21 16.56 -6.30
CA ARG A 228 2.25 17.58 -5.87
C ARG A 228 1.22 16.95 -4.96
N MET A 229 0.87 17.66 -3.91
CA MET A 229 -0.29 17.36 -3.08
C MET A 229 -1.30 18.51 -3.18
N SER A 230 -2.55 18.23 -2.86
CA SER A 230 -3.62 19.20 -2.94
C SER A 230 -4.67 18.94 -1.88
N LEU A 231 -5.11 20.00 -1.21
CA LEU A 231 -6.16 19.96 -0.22
C LEU A 231 -7.26 20.94 -0.68
N TYR A 232 -8.46 20.44 -0.95
CA TYR A 232 -9.53 21.24 -1.58
C TYR A 232 -10.68 21.52 -0.61
N GLY A 233 -11.18 22.77 -0.61
CA GLY A 233 -12.35 23.18 0.17
C GLY A 233 -12.20 22.86 1.66
N ALA A 234 -10.98 22.97 2.19
CA ALA A 234 -10.61 22.49 3.51
C ALA A 234 -10.60 23.61 4.54
N SER A 235 -10.97 23.22 5.75
CA SER A 235 -10.86 24.00 6.99
C SER A 235 -9.43 24.01 7.53
N GLN A 236 -9.19 24.90 8.48
CA GLN A 236 -7.92 24.96 9.22
C GLN A 236 -7.61 23.64 9.95
N ASN A 237 -8.63 22.94 10.46
CA ASN A 237 -8.45 21.63 11.11
C ASN A 237 -7.96 20.55 10.12
N GLU A 238 -8.44 20.56 8.88
CA GLU A 238 -7.97 19.63 7.86
C GLU A 238 -6.55 19.94 7.40
N LEU A 239 -6.18 21.23 7.32
CA LEU A 239 -4.80 21.66 7.09
C LEU A 239 -3.90 21.20 8.24
N ALA A 240 -4.34 21.39 9.48
CA ALA A 240 -3.64 20.95 10.69
C ALA A 240 -3.36 19.45 10.67
N VAL A 241 -4.37 18.65 10.33
CA VAL A 241 -4.27 17.19 10.17
C VAL A 241 -3.24 16.79 9.10
N VAL A 242 -3.22 17.47 7.95
CA VAL A 242 -2.26 17.17 6.87
C VAL A 242 -0.83 17.55 7.27
N LEU A 243 -0.64 18.69 7.93
CA LEU A 243 0.66 19.11 8.45
C LEU A 243 1.15 18.17 9.55
N ALA A 244 0.27 17.76 10.47
CA ALA A 244 0.57 16.76 11.49
C ALA A 244 0.96 15.40 10.88
N ALA A 245 0.33 14.99 9.78
CA ALA A 245 0.69 13.77 9.07
C ALA A 245 2.11 13.83 8.48
N LEU A 246 2.49 14.98 7.92
CA LEU A 246 3.86 15.22 7.43
C LEU A 246 4.86 15.23 8.59
N ARG A 247 4.52 15.91 9.69
CA ARG A 247 5.35 15.94 10.91
C ARG A 247 5.55 14.55 11.50
N ALA A 248 4.49 13.76 11.63
CA ALA A 248 4.57 12.39 12.10
C ALA A 248 5.39 11.51 11.14
N GLY A 249 5.25 11.74 9.82
CA GLY A 249 6.01 11.06 8.78
C GLY A 249 7.52 11.32 8.87
N ALA A 250 7.94 12.50 9.34
CA ALA A 250 9.34 12.87 9.50
C ALA A 250 10.09 12.01 10.53
N SER A 251 9.39 11.34 11.46
CA SER A 251 10.04 10.43 12.41
C SER A 251 10.61 9.16 11.77
N MET A 252 10.09 8.78 10.60
CA MET A 252 10.56 7.65 9.81
C MET A 252 10.14 7.85 8.35
N PRO A 253 10.83 8.74 7.61
CA PRO A 253 10.46 9.11 6.25
C PRO A 253 10.87 8.01 5.28
N ARG A 254 10.11 6.91 5.30
CA ARG A 254 10.31 5.74 4.46
C ARG A 254 9.05 5.40 3.67
N LEU A 255 9.17 5.34 2.35
CA LEU A 255 8.15 4.88 1.42
C LEU A 255 8.40 3.44 0.97
N GLY A 256 7.33 2.71 0.65
CA GLY A 256 7.42 1.32 0.17
C GLY A 256 7.52 0.29 1.31
N GLY A 257 7.91 -0.95 0.98
CA GLY A 257 7.82 -2.09 1.90
C GLY A 257 9.13 -2.84 2.19
N HIS A 258 10.23 -2.52 1.49
CA HIS A 258 11.50 -3.24 1.62
C HIS A 258 12.47 -2.58 2.61
N TRP A 259 11.97 -2.20 3.79
CA TRP A 259 12.75 -1.44 4.78
C TRP A 259 13.94 -2.22 5.36
N HIS A 260 13.84 -3.55 5.44
CA HIS A 260 14.93 -4.42 5.89
C HIS A 260 16.13 -4.45 4.93
N HIS A 261 15.95 -3.97 3.69
CA HIS A 261 17.04 -3.79 2.73
C HIS A 261 17.47 -2.32 2.65
N ASP A 262 17.17 -1.55 3.70
CA ASP A 262 17.44 -0.12 3.81
C ASP A 262 16.87 0.74 2.66
N CYS A 263 15.83 0.22 1.99
CA CYS A 263 15.18 0.92 0.90
C CYS A 263 14.10 1.89 1.42
N GLY A 264 13.86 2.94 0.63
CA GLY A 264 12.67 3.77 0.75
C GLY A 264 12.84 5.07 1.50
N TRP A 265 14.04 5.40 2.00
CA TRP A 265 14.33 6.71 2.57
C TRP A 265 14.02 7.84 1.59
N VAL A 266 13.35 8.88 2.08
CA VAL A 266 12.99 10.06 1.28
C VAL A 266 13.33 11.36 1.99
N HIS A 267 13.72 12.35 1.19
CA HIS A 267 13.73 13.75 1.57
C HIS A 267 12.62 14.41 0.76
N MET A 268 11.59 14.91 1.44
CA MET A 268 10.50 15.65 0.79
C MET A 268 10.58 17.14 1.15
N HIS A 269 10.57 17.99 0.14
CA HIS A 269 10.48 19.44 0.29
C HIS A 269 9.30 19.96 -0.54
N TYR A 270 8.36 20.62 0.13
CA TYR A 270 7.16 21.17 -0.48
C TYR A 270 7.07 22.67 -0.27
N GLN A 271 6.71 23.38 -1.34
CA GLN A 271 6.21 24.75 -1.25
C GLN A 271 4.69 24.72 -1.04
N VAL A 272 4.20 25.41 -0.01
CA VAL A 272 2.78 25.47 0.31
C VAL A 272 2.17 26.72 -0.30
N LYS A 273 1.20 26.53 -1.20
CA LYS A 273 0.49 27.63 -1.86
C LYS A 273 -1.00 27.57 -1.52
N VAL A 274 -1.58 28.72 -1.21
CA VAL A 274 -3.00 28.85 -0.87
C VAL A 274 -3.69 29.64 -1.97
N LYS A 275 -4.87 29.16 -2.36
CA LYS A 275 -5.75 29.84 -3.29
C LYS A 275 -7.12 30.02 -2.63
N PRO A 276 -7.58 31.25 -2.37
CA PRO A 276 -8.91 31.48 -1.83
C PRO A 276 -10.00 30.90 -2.73
N VAL A 277 -11.09 30.43 -2.12
CA VAL A 277 -12.25 29.92 -2.86
C VAL A 277 -12.86 31.07 -3.66
N HIS A 278 -13.18 30.82 -4.93
CA HIS A 278 -13.72 31.82 -5.88
C HIS A 278 -12.77 32.95 -6.29
N ASP A 279 -11.49 32.88 -5.92
CA ASP A 279 -10.49 33.79 -6.46
C ASP A 279 -9.88 33.22 -7.75
N TYR A 280 -9.81 34.02 -8.81
CA TYR A 280 -9.17 33.65 -10.08
C TYR A 280 -7.67 33.97 -10.09
N ASN A 281 -7.17 34.70 -9.10
CA ASN A 281 -5.76 35.02 -8.97
C ASN A 281 -4.88 33.78 -8.79
N PRO A 282 -3.56 33.89 -9.10
CA PRO A 282 -2.59 32.86 -8.81
C PRO A 282 -2.56 32.50 -7.32
N ALA A 283 -2.25 31.24 -7.01
CA ALA A 283 -2.07 30.81 -5.62
C ALA A 283 -0.88 31.54 -4.96
N THR A 284 -1.09 32.06 -3.76
CA THR A 284 -0.08 32.76 -2.98
C THR A 284 0.80 31.75 -2.25
N LEU A 285 2.12 31.91 -2.32
CA LEU A 285 3.07 31.12 -1.53
C LEU A 285 2.99 31.55 -0.07
N VAL A 286 2.60 30.64 0.81
CA VAL A 286 2.46 30.92 2.26
C VAL A 286 3.61 30.36 3.09
N GLY A 287 4.35 29.38 2.57
CA GLY A 287 5.47 28.79 3.30
C GLY A 287 6.08 27.58 2.61
N SER A 288 6.96 26.88 3.34
CA SER A 288 7.60 25.63 2.94
C SER A 288 7.47 24.59 4.06
N VAL A 289 7.50 23.31 3.67
CA VAL A 289 7.55 22.18 4.60
C VAL A 289 8.60 21.20 4.12
N VAL A 290 9.49 20.80 5.02
CA VAL A 290 10.49 19.75 4.81
C VAL A 290 10.19 18.57 5.72
N MET A 291 10.32 17.37 5.16
CA MET A 291 10.23 16.09 5.86
C MET A 291 11.42 15.22 5.44
N SER A 292 12.39 15.05 6.33
CA SER A 292 13.61 14.27 6.07
C SER A 292 14.11 13.59 7.35
N ASP A 293 14.98 12.59 7.20
CA ASP A 293 15.58 11.89 8.35
C ASP A 293 16.60 12.78 9.08
N SER A 294 17.32 13.61 8.32
CA SER A 294 18.38 14.49 8.85
C SER A 294 17.85 15.77 9.50
N GLU A 295 16.79 16.38 8.95
CA GLU A 295 16.25 17.65 9.45
C GLU A 295 14.95 17.45 10.24
N GLY A 296 14.38 16.25 10.20
CA GLY A 296 13.07 15.97 10.79
C GLY A 296 11.97 16.71 10.03
N PHE A 297 11.13 17.40 10.78
CA PHE A 297 10.07 18.24 10.23
C PHE A 297 10.43 19.71 10.41
N VAL A 298 10.59 20.41 9.30
CA VAL A 298 10.84 21.86 9.29
C VAL A 298 9.67 22.54 8.59
N LEU A 299 9.17 23.62 9.18
CA LEU A 299 8.10 24.44 8.64
C LEU A 299 8.58 25.88 8.66
N GLU A 300 8.54 26.52 7.49
CA GLU A 300 8.90 27.92 7.33
C GLU A 300 7.72 28.70 6.77
N GLU A 301 7.45 29.86 7.34
CA GLU A 301 6.43 30.77 6.85
C GLU A 301 7.01 31.75 5.82
N ASN A 302 6.17 32.23 4.91
CA ASN A 302 6.53 33.24 3.93
C ASN A 302 5.58 34.45 4.01
N GLY A 303 6.11 35.64 3.75
CA GLY A 303 5.32 36.86 3.63
C GLY A 303 4.60 37.30 4.91
N GLY A 304 5.10 36.90 6.09
CA GLY A 304 4.48 37.20 7.38
C GLY A 304 3.20 36.40 7.68
N SER A 305 2.92 35.34 6.91
CA SER A 305 1.84 34.40 7.24
C SER A 305 2.18 33.65 8.53
N THR A 306 1.15 33.31 9.32
CA THR A 306 1.23 32.36 10.45
C THR A 306 0.33 31.15 10.21
N LEU A 307 -0.19 30.99 8.98
CA LEU A 307 -1.25 30.05 8.69
C LEU A 307 -0.84 28.60 8.99
N LEU A 308 0.39 28.22 8.65
CA LEU A 308 0.86 26.85 8.80
C LEU A 308 1.19 26.57 10.27
N SER A 309 1.83 27.51 10.96
CA SER A 309 2.11 27.42 12.40
C SER A 309 0.82 27.39 13.24
N ASP A 310 -0.16 28.23 12.91
CA ASP A 310 -1.44 28.30 13.62
C ASP A 310 -2.26 27.02 13.43
N ALA A 311 -2.25 26.46 12.21
CA ALA A 311 -2.87 25.16 11.95
C ALA A 311 -2.18 24.05 12.75
N LEU A 312 -0.85 23.99 12.77
CA LEU A 312 -0.14 22.96 13.53
C LEU A 312 -0.33 23.11 15.05
N ALA A 313 -0.31 24.34 15.56
CA ALA A 313 -0.60 24.63 16.97
C ALA A 313 -2.03 24.21 17.37
N SER A 314 -3.00 24.37 16.46
CA SER A 314 -4.36 23.86 16.66
C SER A 314 -4.37 22.33 16.82
N TYR A 315 -3.61 21.59 16.01
CA TYR A 315 -3.47 20.14 16.19
C TYR A 315 -2.84 19.80 17.54
N ASP A 316 -1.77 20.49 17.94
CA ASP A 316 -1.06 20.22 19.20
C ASP A 316 -1.96 20.42 20.41
N MET A 317 -2.73 21.51 20.42
CA MET A 317 -3.73 21.76 21.47
C MET A 317 -4.81 20.67 21.52
N GLN A 318 -5.24 20.13 20.38
CA GLN A 318 -6.15 18.98 20.38
C GLN A 318 -5.45 17.74 20.94
N ALA A 319 -4.24 17.44 20.48
CA ALA A 319 -3.47 16.27 20.87
C ALA A 319 -3.19 16.24 22.37
N GLU A 320 -2.78 17.35 22.98
CA GLU A 320 -2.58 17.47 24.43
C GLU A 320 -3.84 17.17 25.25
N ARG A 321 -5.00 17.53 24.70
CA ARG A 321 -6.31 17.29 25.33
C ARG A 321 -6.91 15.94 24.92
N GLY A 322 -6.21 15.17 24.07
CA GLY A 322 -6.58 13.88 23.51
C GLY A 322 -7.65 13.94 22.41
N PHE A 323 -7.82 15.04 21.68
CA PHE A 323 -8.82 15.27 20.62
C PHE A 323 -10.28 15.37 21.08
N PRO A 324 -10.62 16.21 22.09
CA PRO A 324 -11.98 16.33 22.60
C PRO A 324 -12.95 16.95 21.59
N GLU A 325 -12.47 17.83 20.70
CA GLU A 325 -13.31 18.51 19.70
C GLU A 325 -13.47 17.67 18.42
N TRP A 326 -12.74 16.57 18.31
CA TRP A 326 -12.82 15.63 17.19
C TRP A 326 -13.34 14.27 17.70
N PRO A 327 -14.60 14.18 18.15
CA PRO A 327 -15.12 12.98 18.81
C PRO A 327 -15.03 11.72 17.93
N GLY A 328 -15.09 11.86 16.61
CA GLY A 328 -14.92 10.75 15.66
C GLY A 328 -13.51 10.12 15.64
N VAL A 329 -12.53 10.75 16.30
CA VAL A 329 -11.18 10.20 16.51
C VAL A 329 -11.14 9.26 17.72
N ARG A 330 -12.02 9.46 18.72
CA ARG A 330 -12.08 8.66 19.96
C ARG A 330 -13.14 7.55 19.90
N GLU A 331 -14.32 7.89 19.43
CA GLU A 331 -15.49 7.02 19.48
C GLU A 331 -16.00 6.74 18.07
N ASN A 332 -16.52 5.53 17.88
CA ASN A 332 -17.21 5.12 16.67
C ASN A 332 -18.61 5.79 16.67
N SER A 333 -18.65 7.11 16.47
CA SER A 333 -19.81 7.93 16.83
C SER A 333 -21.08 7.67 16.02
N GLU A 334 -21.13 6.68 15.12
CA GLU A 334 -22.33 6.31 14.35
C GLU A 334 -22.44 4.81 13.99
N LEU A 335 -21.97 3.86 14.83
CA LEU A 335 -22.38 2.45 14.67
C LEU A 335 -23.77 2.14 15.24
N LYS A 336 -24.47 3.12 15.83
CA LYS A 336 -25.85 2.98 16.32
C LYS A 336 -26.92 3.64 15.45
N MET A 337 -26.56 4.31 14.34
CA MET A 337 -27.51 5.07 13.52
C MET A 337 -27.72 4.53 12.11
N LEU A 338 -27.07 3.42 11.75
CA LEU A 338 -27.29 2.71 10.49
C LEU A 338 -27.89 1.31 10.69
N ASP A 339 -28.70 1.13 11.74
CA ASP A 339 -29.86 0.26 11.62
C ASP A 339 -30.88 1.01 10.75
N VAL A 340 -30.67 0.95 9.43
CA VAL A 340 -31.71 1.32 8.48
C VAL A 340 -32.84 0.35 8.75
N ALA A 341 -33.90 0.85 9.36
CA ALA A 341 -35.17 0.16 9.51
C ALA A 341 -35.51 -0.48 8.16
N VAL A 342 -35.36 -1.80 8.09
CA VAL A 342 -36.00 -2.62 7.08
C VAL A 342 -37.47 -2.50 7.45
N GLY A 343 -38.15 -1.53 6.84
CA GLY A 343 -39.61 -1.42 6.90
C GLY A 343 -40.18 -2.72 6.37
N GLY A 344 -40.55 -3.60 7.30
CA GLY A 344 -41.49 -4.67 7.02
C GLY A 344 -42.80 -4.01 6.61
N THR A 345 -43.17 -4.19 5.36
CA THR A 345 -44.55 -4.08 4.93
C THR A 345 -45.31 -5.19 5.65
N GLU A 346 -46.14 -4.83 6.63
CA GLU A 346 -47.24 -5.68 7.05
C GLU A 346 -48.29 -5.67 5.92
N ASP A 347 -48.66 -6.86 5.47
CA ASP A 347 -49.87 -7.13 4.68
C ASP A 347 -51.14 -6.94 5.53
#